data_AF-A0A9Q1IXH7-F1
#
_entry.id   AF-A0A9Q1IXH7-F1
#
_cell.length_a   1.000
_cell.length_b   1.000
_cell.length_c   1.000
_cell.angle_alpha   90.00
_cell.angle_beta   90.00
_cell.angle_gamma   90.00
#
_symmetry.space_group_name_H-M   'P 1'
#
loop_
_entity.id
_entity.type
_entity.pdbx_description
1 polymer ?
#
loop_
_entity_poly.entity_id
_entity_poly.type
_entity_poly.pdbx_seq_one_letter_code
_entity_poly.pdbx_strand_id
1 'polypeptide(L)'
;MLEDGEAGGRSLQAEVERLSLELQEANEEKLQAARYGLAVLEESASLKSKHSLLEEDHEALKQELQQLREALADSMSSQKRAAADGESREESLLQETASKEAALAQRLDDLQGELRQARVTLVNAQAESDRLGALSTHLRKECEGLELEKAQLREEMKEYKVRELQQLQDNSELEEENISLQKQVSMLKENQVEFEAVKLELTHKEEEQEVLRAQLEEAGRLREIAERQLEEALEALKEEREQKNSLRRELSALAAMPFGLTAHLELQLEESQDEACGEDQDSGYNPGLASRFNGHLRSSTPRSSDVFLRPPAPSLVSDLLSELHLSDSLKLKQQLLQAEMDKAALGSTVQELQRQLLVSVEMQAEQESRLKKLAQQLDGLPVQGGPQGAGDQQGALENGHDYELDVNGAEILESRMRAASEEVQSLREELREVGERYSTLEGRYRQEKERWRGEAQELAEKIRACIKASRQDQERIGQLEKEIGATRKVAIDSEGHLSVAQEELLAFSEELANLYHHICVCNNLTPNRVTLDYYRQGARAGPGGRPPPLRKRCSGDLLGKMLQGGAGLGGDTESSASGGGQRRLLPHQHWGGQLPRLPHPRLPGPH
;
A
#
# COMPACT_ATOMS: atom_id res chain seq x y z
N MET A 1 -102.06 189.82 12.20
CA MET A 1 -103.23 188.93 12.07
C MET A 1 -102.79 187.75 11.23
N LEU A 2 -102.90 186.52 11.76
CA LEU A 2 -102.85 185.22 11.07
C LEU A 2 -101.43 184.87 10.51
N GLU A 3 -100.79 183.71 10.67
CA GLU A 3 -101.24 182.32 10.86
C GLU A 3 -100.15 181.45 11.54
N ASP A 4 -100.57 180.56 12.45
CA ASP A 4 -99.81 179.43 13.02
C ASP A 4 -99.73 178.26 12.01
N GLY A 5 -98.56 177.64 11.79
CA GLY A 5 -98.48 176.39 11.00
C GLY A 5 -97.10 175.83 10.56
N GLU A 6 -96.02 176.63 10.47
CA GLU A 6 -94.79 176.18 9.77
C GLU A 6 -93.61 175.71 10.66
N ALA A 7 -93.64 175.90 11.97
CA ALA A 7 -92.47 175.67 12.83
C ALA A 7 -92.16 174.19 13.14
N GLY A 8 -93.15 173.29 13.03
CA GLY A 8 -92.94 171.85 13.21
C GLY A 8 -92.19 171.19 12.04
N GLY A 9 -92.32 171.72 10.82
CA GLY A 9 -91.72 171.14 9.61
C GLY A 9 -90.20 171.33 9.51
N ARG A 10 -89.67 172.44 10.00
CA ARG A 10 -88.23 172.78 9.89
C ARG A 10 -87.35 172.02 10.89
N SER A 11 -87.84 171.74 12.10
CA SER A 11 -87.14 170.89 13.07
C SER A 11 -87.06 169.43 12.61
N LEU A 12 -88.09 168.95 11.91
CA LEU A 12 -88.09 167.62 11.31
C LEU A 12 -87.11 167.54 10.12
N GLN A 13 -86.97 168.60 9.33
CA GLN A 13 -86.03 168.64 8.19
C GLN A 13 -84.55 168.55 8.60
N ALA A 14 -84.11 169.30 9.61
CA ALA A 14 -82.72 169.25 10.08
C ALA A 14 -82.37 167.90 10.73
N GLU A 15 -83.31 167.29 11.46
CA GLU A 15 -83.14 165.96 12.04
C GLU A 15 -83.07 164.88 10.94
N VAL A 16 -83.86 165.03 9.86
CA VAL A 16 -83.79 164.16 8.67
C VAL A 16 -82.43 164.26 7.97
N GLU A 17 -81.85 165.46 7.86
CA GLU A 17 -80.50 165.64 7.28
C GLU A 17 -79.39 165.02 8.15
N ARG A 18 -79.43 165.19 9.48
CA ARG A 18 -78.47 164.53 10.39
C ARG A 18 -78.57 163.01 10.30
N LEU A 19 -79.79 162.48 10.38
CA LEU A 19 -80.04 161.05 10.23
C LEU A 19 -79.62 160.54 8.85
N SER A 20 -79.66 161.37 7.81
CA SER A 20 -79.21 161.00 6.46
C SER A 20 -77.68 160.90 6.37
N LEU A 21 -76.94 161.82 7.02
CA LEU A 21 -75.48 161.77 7.08
C LEU A 21 -74.98 160.63 7.98
N GLU A 22 -75.58 160.42 9.16
CA GLU A 22 -75.27 159.27 10.01
C GLU A 22 -75.60 157.95 9.29
N LEU A 23 -76.70 157.90 8.52
CA LEU A 23 -77.02 156.76 7.66
C LEU A 23 -75.98 156.57 6.55
N GLN A 24 -75.45 157.65 5.98
CA GLN A 24 -74.43 157.61 4.94
C GLN A 24 -73.07 157.16 5.50
N GLU A 25 -72.61 157.70 6.62
CA GLU A 25 -71.40 157.25 7.32
C GLU A 25 -71.54 155.79 7.74
N ALA A 26 -72.67 155.40 8.32
CA ALA A 26 -72.95 153.99 8.62
C ALA A 26 -73.00 153.12 7.36
N ASN A 27 -73.43 153.64 6.21
CA ASN A 27 -73.39 152.92 4.93
C ASN A 27 -71.96 152.79 4.39
N GLU A 28 -71.13 153.82 4.50
CA GLU A 28 -69.73 153.79 4.09
C GLU A 28 -68.91 152.86 4.97
N GLU A 29 -69.10 152.90 6.29
CA GLU A 29 -68.50 151.95 7.23
C GLU A 29 -68.98 150.52 6.97
N LYS A 30 -70.28 150.31 6.68
CA LYS A 30 -70.79 149.00 6.24
C LYS A 30 -70.15 148.54 4.94
N LEU A 31 -69.96 149.42 3.96
CA LEU A 31 -69.30 149.10 2.70
C LEU A 31 -67.81 148.81 2.90
N GLN A 32 -67.13 149.56 3.76
CA GLN A 32 -65.73 149.31 4.12
C GLN A 32 -65.59 147.98 4.85
N ALA A 33 -66.44 147.70 5.84
CA ALA A 33 -66.49 146.42 6.53
C ALA A 33 -66.81 145.25 5.57
N ALA A 34 -67.69 145.45 4.58
CA ALA A 34 -67.97 144.47 3.55
C ALA A 34 -66.78 144.23 2.61
N ARG A 35 -66.03 145.29 2.24
CA ARG A 35 -64.79 145.17 1.44
C ARG A 35 -63.68 144.45 2.18
N TYR A 36 -63.44 144.80 3.44
CA TYR A 36 -62.47 144.10 4.29
C TYR A 36 -62.93 142.67 4.57
N GLY A 37 -64.24 142.45 4.79
CA GLY A 37 -64.82 141.13 4.94
C GLY A 37 -64.64 140.26 3.69
N LEU A 38 -64.86 140.81 2.50
CA LEU A 38 -64.62 140.11 1.24
C LEU A 38 -63.14 139.77 1.04
N ALA A 39 -62.22 140.71 1.26
CA ALA A 39 -60.78 140.47 1.15
C ALA A 39 -60.32 139.36 2.11
N VAL A 40 -60.80 139.37 3.36
CA VAL A 40 -60.54 138.32 4.34
C VAL A 40 -61.14 136.98 3.91
N LEU A 41 -62.34 136.96 3.31
CA LEU A 41 -62.95 135.74 2.78
C LEU A 41 -62.18 135.18 1.58
N GLU A 42 -61.70 136.03 0.68
CA GLU A 42 -60.86 135.65 -0.48
C GLU A 42 -59.50 135.11 -0.03
N GLU A 43 -58.84 135.77 0.91
CA GLU A 43 -57.60 135.26 1.54
C GLU A 43 -57.86 133.96 2.30
N SER A 44 -58.97 133.86 3.03
CA SER A 44 -59.38 132.63 3.71
C SER A 44 -59.64 131.50 2.73
N ALA A 45 -60.30 131.76 1.59
CA ALA A 45 -60.55 130.79 0.54
C ALA A 45 -59.23 130.35 -0.14
N SER A 46 -58.34 131.28 -0.44
CA SER A 46 -57.01 131.03 -1.01
C SER A 46 -56.14 130.19 -0.05
N LEU A 47 -56.14 130.52 1.25
CA LEU A 47 -55.42 129.76 2.28
C LEU A 47 -55.99 128.35 2.44
N LYS A 48 -57.32 128.19 2.45
CA LYS A 48 -57.97 126.87 2.51
C LYS A 48 -57.60 126.01 1.30
N SER A 49 -57.60 126.58 0.10
CA SER A 49 -57.20 125.85 -1.11
C SER A 49 -55.74 125.42 -1.05
N LYS A 50 -54.81 126.30 -0.64
CA LYS A 50 -53.40 125.94 -0.44
C LYS A 50 -53.21 124.88 0.64
N HIS A 51 -53.97 124.96 1.73
CA HIS A 51 -53.92 123.97 2.79
C HIS A 51 -54.39 122.60 2.31
N SER A 52 -55.52 122.54 1.59
CA SER A 52 -56.03 121.31 0.96
C SER A 52 -55.00 120.67 0.03
N LEU A 53 -54.36 121.47 -0.83
CA LEU A 53 -53.30 120.97 -1.72
C LEU A 53 -52.09 120.44 -0.94
N LEU A 54 -51.66 121.14 0.11
CA LEU A 54 -50.57 120.67 0.98
C LEU A 54 -50.94 119.39 1.74
N GLU A 55 -52.20 119.23 2.16
CA GLU A 55 -52.68 118.00 2.78
C GLU A 55 -52.69 116.83 1.78
N GLU A 56 -53.15 117.07 0.55
CA GLU A 56 -53.11 116.08 -0.54
C GLU A 56 -51.66 115.66 -0.86
N ASP A 57 -50.75 116.63 -1.00
CA ASP A 57 -49.31 116.37 -1.22
C ASP A 57 -48.69 115.60 -0.04
N HIS A 58 -49.07 115.94 1.20
CA HIS A 58 -48.58 115.25 2.40
C HIS A 58 -49.08 113.80 2.49
N GLU A 59 -50.36 113.56 2.17
CA GLU A 59 -50.89 112.20 2.09
C GLU A 59 -50.26 111.40 0.94
N ALA A 60 -50.00 112.02 -0.22
CA ALA A 60 -49.28 111.39 -1.32
C ALA A 60 -47.84 111.01 -0.92
N LEU A 61 -47.08 111.93 -0.33
CA LEU A 61 -45.72 111.67 0.15
C LEU A 61 -45.69 110.59 1.25
N LYS A 62 -46.68 110.54 2.14
CA LYS A 62 -46.82 109.45 3.12
C LYS A 62 -46.99 108.09 2.45
N GLN A 63 -47.84 108.01 1.43
CA GLN A 63 -48.07 106.77 0.68
C GLN A 63 -46.82 106.34 -0.08
N GLU A 64 -46.12 107.25 -0.76
CA GLU A 64 -44.85 106.97 -1.43
C GLU A 64 -43.78 106.48 -0.44
N LEU A 65 -43.68 107.13 0.71
CA LEU A 65 -42.75 106.75 1.76
C LEU A 65 -43.06 105.35 2.31
N GLN A 66 -44.35 105.02 2.48
CA GLN A 66 -44.79 103.69 2.88
C GLN A 66 -44.43 102.63 1.82
N GLN A 67 -44.70 102.89 0.54
CA GLN A 67 -44.33 102.00 -0.57
C GLN A 67 -42.82 101.79 -0.66
N LEU A 68 -42.01 102.85 -0.48
CA LEU A 68 -40.56 102.76 -0.46
C LEU A 68 -40.05 101.94 0.73
N ARG A 69 -40.68 102.06 1.91
CA ARG A 69 -40.35 101.25 3.08
C ARG A 69 -40.66 99.77 2.84
N GLU A 70 -41.80 99.46 2.25
CA GLU A 70 -42.21 98.10 1.91
C GLU A 70 -41.27 97.49 0.85
N ALA A 71 -40.97 98.21 -0.24
CA ALA A 71 -40.02 97.76 -1.25
C ALA A 71 -38.62 97.53 -0.68
N LEU A 72 -38.15 98.40 0.23
CA LEU A 72 -36.89 98.19 0.94
C LEU A 72 -36.94 96.94 1.83
N ALA A 73 -38.02 96.74 2.59
CA ALA A 73 -38.20 95.56 3.43
C ALA A 73 -38.20 94.28 2.60
N ASP A 74 -38.90 94.27 1.47
CA ASP A 74 -38.95 93.15 0.53
C ASP A 74 -37.57 92.86 -0.06
N SER A 75 -36.85 93.89 -0.53
CA SER A 75 -35.48 93.77 -1.04
C SER A 75 -34.53 93.21 0.01
N MET A 76 -34.59 93.73 1.24
CA MET A 76 -33.76 93.25 2.35
C MET A 76 -34.11 91.80 2.73
N SER A 77 -35.40 91.41 2.70
CA SER A 77 -35.83 90.04 2.96
C SER A 77 -35.34 89.08 1.87
N SER A 78 -35.39 89.51 0.59
CA SER A 78 -34.96 88.72 -0.55
C SER A 78 -33.45 88.52 -0.52
N GLN A 79 -32.69 89.57 -0.18
CA GLN A 79 -31.23 89.49 -0.05
C GLN A 79 -30.82 88.56 1.10
N LYS A 80 -31.51 88.63 2.26
CA LYS A 80 -31.29 87.70 3.37
C LYS A 80 -31.58 86.24 2.99
N ARG A 81 -32.70 85.99 2.28
CA ARG A 81 -33.02 84.65 1.77
C ARG A 81 -31.98 84.15 0.78
N ALA A 82 -31.59 84.97 -0.19
CA ALA A 82 -30.56 84.59 -1.17
C ALA A 82 -29.19 84.31 -0.53
N ALA A 83 -28.81 85.06 0.52
CA ALA A 83 -27.60 84.80 1.29
C ALA A 83 -27.69 83.47 2.06
N ALA A 84 -28.80 83.21 2.75
CA ALA A 84 -29.03 81.96 3.46
C ALA A 84 -29.07 80.74 2.52
N ASP A 85 -29.69 80.88 1.35
CA ASP A 85 -29.71 79.83 0.31
C ASP A 85 -28.29 79.59 -0.25
N GLY A 86 -27.48 80.66 -0.38
CA GLY A 86 -26.07 80.58 -0.75
C GLY A 86 -25.23 79.83 0.28
N GLU A 87 -25.35 80.20 1.56
CA GLU A 87 -24.67 79.54 2.70
C GLU A 87 -25.07 78.06 2.78
N SER A 88 -26.36 77.74 2.73
CA SER A 88 -26.84 76.35 2.76
C SER A 88 -26.34 75.52 1.58
N ARG A 89 -26.25 76.12 0.39
CA ARG A 89 -25.68 75.46 -0.79
C ARG A 89 -24.19 75.20 -0.62
N GLU A 90 -23.43 76.17 -0.11
CA GLU A 90 -21.99 75.99 0.16
C GLU A 90 -21.76 74.92 1.21
N GLU A 91 -22.52 74.92 2.31
CA GLU A 91 -22.47 73.87 3.35
C GLU A 91 -22.78 72.48 2.76
N SER A 92 -23.79 72.37 1.90
CA SER A 92 -24.15 71.12 1.22
C SER A 92 -23.01 70.60 0.33
N LEU A 93 -22.36 71.49 -0.42
CA LEU A 93 -21.21 71.13 -1.26
C LEU A 93 -20.02 70.72 -0.42
N LEU A 94 -19.74 71.42 0.69
CA LEU A 94 -18.67 71.05 1.62
C LEU A 94 -18.92 69.68 2.25
N GLN A 95 -20.15 69.39 2.67
CA GLN A 95 -20.53 68.10 3.21
C GLN A 95 -20.42 66.98 2.16
N GLU A 96 -20.83 67.26 0.91
CA GLU A 96 -20.64 66.33 -0.21
C GLU A 96 -19.15 66.05 -0.46
N THR A 97 -18.29 67.08 -0.44
CA THR A 97 -16.84 66.88 -0.59
C THR A 97 -16.25 66.08 0.56
N ALA A 98 -16.59 66.40 1.81
CA ALA A 98 -16.09 65.69 2.98
C ALA A 98 -16.54 64.22 2.98
N SER A 99 -17.78 63.94 2.61
CA SER A 99 -18.29 62.56 2.51
C SER A 99 -17.62 61.76 1.40
N LYS A 100 -17.37 62.38 0.23
CA LYS A 100 -16.60 61.75 -0.86
C LYS A 100 -15.15 61.47 -0.45
N GLU A 101 -14.49 62.42 0.20
CA GLU A 101 -13.13 62.25 0.70
C GLU A 101 -13.06 61.13 1.75
N ALA A 102 -14.01 61.09 2.69
CA ALA A 102 -14.10 60.01 3.68
C ALA A 102 -14.32 58.64 3.02
N ALA A 103 -15.19 58.55 2.01
CA ALA A 103 -15.42 57.30 1.28
C ALA A 103 -14.19 56.84 0.48
N LEU A 104 -13.46 57.77 -0.14
CA LEU A 104 -12.21 57.47 -0.84
C LEU A 104 -11.11 57.05 0.14
N ALA A 105 -11.01 57.69 1.30
CA ALA A 105 -10.07 57.32 2.36
C ALA A 105 -10.35 55.90 2.87
N GLN A 106 -11.61 55.58 3.17
CA GLN A 106 -12.01 54.23 3.58
C GLN A 106 -11.65 53.19 2.51
N ARG A 107 -11.94 53.47 1.24
CA ARG A 107 -11.60 52.55 0.14
C ARG A 107 -10.08 52.36 -0.02
N LEU A 108 -9.28 53.40 0.23
CA LEU A 108 -7.82 53.27 0.24
C LEU A 108 -7.35 52.38 1.39
N ASP A 109 -7.92 52.52 2.59
CA ASP A 109 -7.59 51.69 3.74
C ASP A 109 -7.95 50.22 3.51
N ASP A 110 -9.13 49.96 2.94
CA ASP A 110 -9.60 48.62 2.56
C ASP A 110 -8.63 47.97 1.55
N LEU A 111 -8.30 48.68 0.46
CA LEU A 111 -7.35 48.19 -0.56
C LEU A 111 -5.94 47.96 0.00
N GLN A 112 -5.48 48.81 0.91
CA GLN A 112 -4.21 48.58 1.59
C GLN A 112 -4.27 47.36 2.52
N GLY A 113 -5.40 47.14 3.20
CA GLY A 113 -5.67 45.95 3.99
C GLY A 113 -5.62 44.68 3.15
N GLU A 114 -6.34 44.66 2.04
CA GLU A 114 -6.33 43.55 1.07
C GLU A 114 -4.93 43.29 0.51
N LEU A 115 -4.16 44.33 0.17
CA LEU A 115 -2.78 44.18 -0.30
C LEU A 115 -1.87 43.56 0.76
N ARG A 116 -1.99 43.98 2.03
CA ARG A 116 -1.22 43.39 3.14
C ARG A 116 -1.62 41.93 3.34
N GLN A 117 -2.91 41.62 3.32
CA GLN A 117 -3.41 40.25 3.45
C GLN A 117 -2.93 39.35 2.30
N ALA A 118 -3.01 39.82 1.04
CA ALA A 118 -2.54 39.10 -0.13
C ALA A 118 -1.02 38.82 -0.10
N ARG A 119 -0.23 39.75 0.46
CA ARG A 119 1.20 39.52 0.67
C ARG A 119 1.47 38.43 1.70
N VAL A 120 0.72 38.41 2.80
CA VAL A 120 0.85 37.36 3.82
C VAL A 120 0.46 35.99 3.25
N THR A 121 -0.65 35.90 2.51
CA THR A 121 -1.07 34.63 1.89
C THR A 121 -0.06 34.14 0.86
N LEU A 122 0.54 35.04 0.07
CA LEU A 122 1.61 34.69 -0.87
C LEU A 122 2.85 34.12 -0.16
N VAL A 123 3.30 34.76 0.93
CA VAL A 123 4.46 34.27 1.70
C VAL A 123 4.16 32.91 2.32
N ASN A 124 2.97 32.71 2.86
CA ASN A 124 2.55 31.42 3.43
C ASN A 124 2.51 30.32 2.35
N ALA A 125 1.93 30.61 1.18
CA ALA A 125 1.89 29.67 0.07
C ALA A 125 3.30 29.33 -0.45
N GLN A 126 4.21 30.31 -0.49
CA GLN A 126 5.61 30.09 -0.84
C GLN A 126 6.31 29.16 0.17
N ALA A 127 6.12 29.39 1.47
CA ALA A 127 6.68 28.54 2.51
C ALA A 127 6.13 27.10 2.47
N GLU A 128 4.84 26.92 2.16
CA GLU A 128 4.23 25.60 1.95
C GLU A 128 4.79 24.92 0.70
N SER A 129 4.98 25.66 -0.39
CA SER A 129 5.63 25.15 -1.62
C SER A 129 7.06 24.68 -1.33
N ASP A 130 7.85 25.46 -0.60
CA ASP A 130 9.22 25.08 -0.22
C ASP A 130 9.24 23.84 0.67
N ARG A 131 8.30 23.74 1.63
CA ARG A 131 8.14 22.56 2.49
C ARG A 131 7.76 21.31 1.69
N LEU A 132 6.81 21.42 0.77
CA LEU A 132 6.41 20.33 -0.11
C LEU A 132 7.52 19.94 -1.08
N GLY A 133 8.30 20.91 -1.56
CA GLY A 133 9.51 20.69 -2.35
C GLY A 133 10.52 19.85 -1.58
N ALA A 134 10.83 20.22 -0.33
CA ALA A 134 11.73 19.46 0.53
C ALA A 134 11.24 18.03 0.76
N LEU A 135 9.95 17.83 1.08
CA LEU A 135 9.36 16.50 1.25
C LEU A 135 9.45 15.67 -0.04
N SER A 136 9.18 16.26 -1.20
CA SER A 136 9.32 15.57 -2.49
C SER A 136 10.76 15.11 -2.73
N THR A 137 11.75 15.95 -2.41
CA THR A 137 13.16 15.54 -2.53
C THR A 137 13.55 14.43 -1.55
N HIS A 138 12.98 14.42 -0.34
CA HIS A 138 13.21 13.36 0.63
C HIS A 138 12.63 12.01 0.15
N LEU A 139 11.35 12.01 -0.24
CA LEU A 139 10.69 10.82 -0.78
C LEU A 139 11.42 10.27 -2.00
N ARG A 140 11.94 11.15 -2.87
CA ARG A 140 12.76 10.72 -4.02
C ARG A 140 14.03 9.98 -3.60
N LYS A 141 14.75 10.48 -2.59
CA LYS A 141 15.95 9.82 -2.05
C LYS A 141 15.62 8.48 -1.39
N GLU A 142 14.49 8.38 -0.69
CA GLU A 142 14.02 7.12 -0.13
C GLU A 142 13.66 6.12 -1.24
N CYS A 143 12.99 6.56 -2.31
CA CYS A 143 12.73 5.72 -3.48
C CYS A 143 14.02 5.24 -4.14
N GLU A 144 15.01 6.12 -4.35
CA GLU A 144 16.32 5.76 -4.87
C GLU A 144 17.03 4.73 -3.98
N GLY A 145 16.95 4.89 -2.64
CA GLY A 145 17.49 3.92 -1.68
C GLY A 145 16.82 2.55 -1.80
N LEU A 146 15.48 2.51 -1.83
CA LEU A 146 14.72 1.28 -2.01
C LEU A 146 15.01 0.60 -3.35
N GLU A 147 15.25 1.37 -4.42
CA GLU A 147 15.62 0.82 -5.72
C GLU A 147 17.00 0.16 -5.70
N LEU A 148 17.97 0.73 -4.96
CA LEU A 148 19.29 0.14 -4.75
C LEU A 148 19.22 -1.15 -3.94
N GLU A 149 18.49 -1.17 -2.82
CA GLU A 149 18.27 -2.38 -2.01
C GLU A 149 17.59 -3.48 -2.84
N LYS A 150 16.58 -3.11 -3.64
CA LYS A 150 15.91 -4.04 -4.55
C LYS A 150 16.84 -4.56 -5.65
N ALA A 151 17.84 -3.79 -6.07
CA ALA A 151 18.85 -4.26 -7.02
C ALA A 151 19.80 -5.26 -6.34
N GLN A 152 20.30 -4.95 -5.14
CA GLN A 152 21.16 -5.81 -4.34
C GLN A 152 20.50 -7.16 -4.03
N LEU A 153 19.26 -7.15 -3.53
CA LEU A 153 18.52 -8.39 -3.25
C LEU A 153 18.33 -9.26 -4.51
N ARG A 154 18.18 -8.65 -5.70
CA ARG A 154 18.12 -9.41 -6.95
C ARG A 154 19.46 -10.02 -7.34
N GLU A 155 20.57 -9.38 -7.03
CA GLU A 155 21.91 -9.92 -7.24
C GLU A 155 22.17 -11.08 -6.28
N GLU A 156 21.87 -10.92 -4.99
CA GLU A 156 21.94 -12.01 -4.01
C GLU A 156 21.09 -13.22 -4.42
N MET A 157 19.85 -13.00 -4.87
CA MET A 157 19.00 -14.09 -5.38
C MET A 157 19.59 -14.79 -6.60
N LYS A 158 20.33 -14.09 -7.48
CA LYS A 158 21.04 -14.73 -8.60
C LYS A 158 22.22 -15.55 -8.09
N GLU A 159 22.98 -15.03 -7.14
CA GLU A 159 24.08 -15.77 -6.52
C GLU A 159 23.61 -17.04 -5.84
N TYR A 160 22.52 -16.98 -5.06
CA TYR A 160 21.94 -18.17 -4.43
C TYR A 160 21.51 -19.21 -5.46
N LYS A 161 20.87 -18.79 -6.56
CA LYS A 161 20.50 -19.71 -7.65
C LYS A 161 21.73 -20.38 -8.28
N VAL A 162 22.80 -19.64 -8.50
CA VAL A 162 24.05 -20.21 -9.04
C VAL A 162 24.67 -21.20 -8.06
N ARG A 163 24.72 -20.86 -6.76
CA ARG A 163 25.23 -21.76 -5.71
C ARG A 163 24.39 -23.04 -5.60
N GLU A 164 23.07 -22.92 -5.63
CA GLU A 164 22.15 -24.06 -5.60
C GLU A 164 22.34 -24.96 -6.82
N LEU A 165 22.43 -24.39 -8.03
CA LEU A 165 22.70 -25.14 -9.24
C LEU A 165 24.03 -25.89 -9.19
N GLN A 166 25.09 -25.26 -8.66
CA GLN A 166 26.38 -25.92 -8.48
C GLN A 166 26.28 -27.09 -7.49
N GLN A 167 25.62 -26.89 -6.35
CA GLN A 167 25.42 -27.96 -5.37
C GLN A 167 24.61 -29.14 -5.93
N LEU A 168 23.60 -28.87 -6.76
CA LEU A 168 22.85 -29.92 -7.43
C LEU A 168 23.72 -30.68 -8.43
N GLN A 169 24.59 -29.99 -9.16
CA GLN A 169 25.56 -30.63 -10.05
C GLN A 169 26.53 -31.52 -9.26
N ASP A 170 27.14 -31.00 -8.20
CA ASP A 170 28.07 -31.76 -7.36
C ASP A 170 27.39 -33.02 -6.77
N ASN A 171 26.13 -32.91 -6.33
CA ASN A 171 25.36 -34.06 -5.86
C ASN A 171 25.12 -35.10 -6.97
N SER A 172 24.79 -34.65 -8.19
CA SER A 172 24.62 -35.57 -9.31
C SER A 172 25.91 -36.31 -9.67
N GLU A 173 27.07 -35.63 -9.62
CA GLU A 173 28.38 -36.24 -9.84
C GLU A 173 28.67 -37.30 -8.75
N LEU A 174 28.38 -36.98 -7.48
CA LEU A 174 28.52 -37.94 -6.37
C LEU A 174 27.58 -39.15 -6.49
N GLU A 175 26.35 -38.96 -6.97
CA GLU A 175 25.41 -40.06 -7.23
C GLU A 175 25.93 -40.98 -8.35
N GLU A 176 26.49 -40.42 -9.43
CA GLU A 176 27.10 -41.18 -10.52
C GLU A 176 28.33 -41.98 -10.04
N GLU A 177 29.19 -41.39 -9.21
CA GLU A 177 30.31 -42.08 -8.57
C GLU A 177 29.83 -43.22 -7.66
N ASN A 178 28.78 -42.98 -6.85
CA ASN A 178 28.21 -43.99 -5.96
C ASN A 178 27.66 -45.18 -6.75
N ILE A 179 26.88 -44.92 -7.82
CA ILE A 179 26.37 -45.97 -8.72
C ILE A 179 27.53 -46.75 -9.34
N SER A 180 28.61 -46.06 -9.76
CA SER A 180 29.79 -46.68 -10.34
C SER A 180 30.50 -47.60 -9.34
N LEU A 181 30.67 -47.16 -8.10
CA LEU A 181 31.24 -47.97 -7.02
C LEU A 181 30.35 -49.17 -6.68
N GLN A 182 29.03 -48.98 -6.60
CA GLN A 182 28.09 -50.10 -6.39
C GLN A 182 28.19 -51.15 -7.51
N LYS A 183 28.32 -50.72 -8.77
CA LYS A 183 28.54 -51.64 -9.90
C LYS A 183 29.86 -52.41 -9.77
N GLN A 184 30.95 -51.74 -9.39
CA GLN A 184 32.25 -52.39 -9.16
C GLN A 184 32.16 -53.41 -8.01
N VAL A 185 31.51 -53.07 -6.90
CA VAL A 185 31.30 -54.00 -5.77
C VAL A 185 30.48 -55.22 -6.19
N SER A 186 29.41 -55.04 -6.99
CA SER A 186 28.62 -56.15 -7.52
C SER A 186 29.43 -57.07 -8.43
N MET A 187 30.23 -56.49 -9.34
CA MET A 187 31.14 -57.26 -10.20
C MET A 187 32.17 -58.04 -9.38
N LEU A 188 32.75 -57.43 -8.34
CA LEU A 188 33.70 -58.13 -7.46
C LEU A 188 33.04 -59.29 -6.71
N LYS A 189 31.78 -59.14 -6.28
CA LYS A 189 31.02 -60.24 -5.66
C LYS A 189 30.74 -61.37 -6.64
N GLU A 190 30.38 -61.05 -7.88
CA GLU A 190 30.19 -62.04 -8.95
C GLU A 190 31.50 -62.80 -9.24
N ASN A 191 32.60 -62.08 -9.48
CA ASN A 191 33.92 -62.68 -9.69
C ASN A 191 34.37 -63.54 -8.50
N GLN A 192 34.04 -63.16 -7.25
CA GLN A 192 34.34 -63.96 -6.07
C GLN A 192 33.57 -65.29 -6.07
N VAL A 193 32.30 -65.28 -6.47
CA VAL A 193 31.48 -66.49 -6.60
C VAL A 193 32.02 -67.40 -7.71
N GLU A 194 32.37 -66.83 -8.86
CA GLU A 194 32.99 -67.56 -9.96
C GLU A 194 34.32 -68.20 -9.55
N PHE A 195 35.16 -67.47 -8.82
CA PHE A 195 36.43 -68.00 -8.31
C PHE A 195 36.23 -69.19 -7.37
N GLU A 196 35.30 -69.10 -6.41
CA GLU A 196 34.99 -70.24 -5.53
C GLU A 196 34.38 -71.41 -6.29
N ALA A 197 33.57 -71.16 -7.33
CA ALA A 197 33.04 -72.22 -8.20
C ALA A 197 34.16 -72.96 -8.94
N VAL A 198 35.08 -72.24 -9.58
CA VAL A 198 36.24 -72.84 -10.27
C VAL A 198 37.14 -73.58 -9.29
N LYS A 199 37.33 -73.06 -8.07
CA LYS A 199 38.10 -73.73 -7.02
C LYS A 199 37.47 -75.06 -6.63
N LEU A 200 36.15 -75.13 -6.48
CA LEU A 200 35.44 -76.39 -6.20
C LEU A 200 35.55 -77.37 -7.38
N GLU A 201 35.44 -76.88 -8.62
CA GLU A 201 35.66 -77.71 -9.81
C GLU A 201 37.08 -78.26 -9.87
N LEU A 202 38.10 -77.45 -9.54
CA LEU A 202 39.49 -77.88 -9.47
C LEU A 202 39.68 -78.99 -8.44
N THR A 203 39.17 -78.81 -7.20
CA THR A 203 39.28 -79.84 -6.16
C THR A 203 38.58 -81.13 -6.56
N HIS A 204 37.42 -81.05 -7.20
CA HIS A 204 36.72 -82.23 -7.70
C HIS A 204 37.54 -82.96 -8.79
N LYS A 205 38.19 -82.22 -9.69
CA LYS A 205 39.09 -82.80 -10.70
C LYS A 205 40.38 -83.37 -10.10
N GLU A 206 40.89 -82.80 -9.03
CA GLU A 206 42.02 -83.35 -8.28
C GLU A 206 41.65 -84.69 -7.62
N GLU A 207 40.49 -84.77 -6.98
CA GLU A 207 39.94 -86.03 -6.41
C GLU A 207 39.72 -87.10 -7.49
N GLU A 208 39.11 -86.75 -8.63
CA GLU A 208 38.97 -87.66 -9.77
C GLU A 208 40.33 -88.17 -10.26
N GLN A 209 41.34 -87.28 -10.35
CA GLN A 209 42.70 -87.68 -10.73
C GLN A 209 43.34 -88.61 -9.71
N GLU A 210 43.15 -88.38 -8.41
CA GLU A 210 43.67 -89.25 -7.36
C GLU A 210 43.05 -90.66 -7.42
N VAL A 211 41.74 -90.75 -7.64
CA VAL A 211 41.06 -92.04 -7.84
C VAL A 211 41.62 -92.75 -9.08
N LEU A 212 41.78 -92.05 -10.20
CA LEU A 212 42.37 -92.63 -11.41
C LEU A 212 43.82 -93.07 -11.20
N ARG A 213 44.62 -92.30 -10.45
CA ARG A 213 46.00 -92.69 -10.07
C ARG A 213 45.98 -93.96 -9.22
N ALA A 214 45.13 -94.04 -8.21
CA ALA A 214 44.99 -95.23 -7.37
C ALA A 214 44.56 -96.46 -8.18
N GLN A 215 43.61 -96.30 -9.12
CA GLN A 215 43.21 -97.36 -10.05
C GLN A 215 44.37 -97.81 -10.96
N LEU A 216 45.18 -96.88 -11.46
CA LEU A 216 46.38 -97.21 -12.25
C LEU A 216 47.43 -97.94 -11.41
N GLU A 217 47.66 -97.53 -10.17
CA GLU A 217 48.57 -98.21 -9.25
C GLU A 217 48.10 -99.64 -8.92
N GLU A 218 46.80 -99.83 -8.66
CA GLU A 218 46.22 -101.15 -8.41
C GLU A 218 46.30 -102.05 -9.66
N ALA A 219 45.99 -101.51 -10.84
CA ALA A 219 46.17 -102.20 -12.11
C ALA A 219 47.65 -102.58 -12.34
N GLY A 220 48.59 -101.70 -11.96
CA GLY A 220 50.02 -101.97 -11.95
C GLY A 220 50.39 -103.13 -11.02
N ARG A 221 49.90 -103.12 -9.78
CA ARG A 221 50.13 -104.21 -8.80
C ARG A 221 49.56 -105.54 -9.30
N LEU A 222 48.34 -105.55 -9.84
CA LEU A 222 47.72 -106.74 -10.43
C LEU A 222 48.55 -107.28 -11.61
N ARG A 223 49.06 -106.38 -12.45
CA ARG A 223 49.97 -106.74 -13.55
C ARG A 223 51.25 -107.37 -13.02
N GLU A 224 51.90 -106.79 -12.01
CA GLU A 224 53.11 -107.40 -11.43
C GLU A 224 52.83 -108.77 -10.80
N ILE A 225 51.67 -108.97 -10.17
CA ILE A 225 51.25 -110.28 -9.65
C ILE A 225 51.09 -111.27 -10.80
N ALA A 226 50.40 -110.87 -11.88
CA ALA A 226 50.23 -111.71 -13.05
C ALA A 226 51.59 -112.05 -13.73
N GLU A 227 52.50 -111.08 -13.80
CA GLU A 227 53.88 -111.30 -14.28
C GLU A 227 54.62 -112.31 -13.39
N ARG A 228 54.57 -112.18 -12.07
CA ARG A 228 55.15 -113.14 -11.11
C ARG A 228 54.53 -114.54 -11.21
N GLN A 229 53.21 -114.64 -11.28
CA GLN A 229 52.51 -115.92 -11.46
C GLN A 229 52.91 -116.61 -12.77
N LEU A 230 53.12 -115.82 -13.83
CA LEU A 230 53.59 -116.33 -15.12
C LEU A 230 55.04 -116.81 -15.02
N GLU A 231 55.91 -116.08 -14.32
CA GLU A 231 57.29 -116.50 -14.00
C GLU A 231 57.31 -117.80 -13.18
N GLU A 232 56.56 -117.88 -12.10
CA GLU A 232 56.41 -119.07 -11.25
C GLU A 232 55.90 -120.27 -12.05
N ALA A 233 54.90 -120.09 -12.92
CA ALA A 233 54.39 -121.15 -13.80
C ALA A 233 55.46 -121.60 -14.82
N LEU A 234 56.23 -120.66 -15.38
CA LEU A 234 57.35 -120.97 -16.27
C LEU A 234 58.47 -121.71 -15.54
N GLU A 235 58.74 -121.39 -14.27
CA GLU A 235 59.70 -122.11 -13.42
C GLU A 235 59.21 -123.51 -13.07
N ALA A 236 57.97 -123.67 -12.61
CA ALA A 236 57.36 -124.97 -12.37
C ALA A 236 57.38 -125.86 -13.62
N LEU A 237 57.10 -125.30 -14.82
CA LEU A 237 57.24 -126.04 -16.09
C LEU A 237 58.69 -126.44 -16.40
N LYS A 238 59.69 -125.61 -16.05
CA LYS A 238 61.10 -125.98 -16.18
C LYS A 238 61.44 -127.12 -15.22
N GLU A 239 61.00 -127.05 -13.96
CA GLU A 239 61.21 -128.09 -12.95
C GLU A 239 60.53 -129.42 -13.36
N GLU A 240 59.26 -129.40 -13.77
CA GLU A 240 58.54 -130.57 -14.29
C GLU A 240 59.24 -131.17 -15.52
N ARG A 241 59.81 -130.33 -16.40
CA ARG A 241 60.62 -130.80 -17.53
C ARG A 241 61.91 -131.46 -17.04
N GLU A 242 62.57 -130.91 -16.03
CA GLU A 242 63.78 -131.48 -15.43
C GLU A 242 63.49 -132.82 -14.72
N GLN A 243 62.39 -132.89 -13.97
CA GLN A 243 61.89 -134.11 -13.32
C GLN A 243 61.47 -135.17 -14.35
N LYS A 244 60.72 -134.81 -15.40
CA LYS A 244 60.39 -135.73 -16.49
C LYS A 244 61.65 -136.24 -17.20
N ASN A 245 62.67 -135.39 -17.34
CA ASN A 245 63.96 -135.81 -17.87
C ASN A 245 64.71 -136.74 -16.90
N SER A 246 64.61 -136.57 -15.58
CA SER A 246 65.20 -137.50 -14.60
C SER A 246 64.48 -138.83 -14.57
N LEU A 247 63.15 -138.84 -14.53
CA LEU A 247 62.35 -140.06 -14.62
C LEU A 247 62.58 -140.80 -15.95
N ARG A 248 62.73 -140.09 -17.08
CA ARG A 248 63.16 -140.71 -18.33
C ARG A 248 64.55 -141.35 -18.23
N ARG A 249 65.50 -140.71 -17.53
CA ARG A 249 66.81 -141.30 -17.23
C ARG A 249 66.70 -142.55 -16.35
N GLU A 250 65.79 -142.57 -15.38
CA GLU A 250 65.55 -143.72 -14.49
C GLU A 250 64.80 -144.86 -15.18
N LEU A 251 63.76 -144.59 -15.97
CA LEU A 251 63.06 -145.58 -16.77
C LEU A 251 63.97 -146.19 -17.85
N SER A 252 64.84 -145.39 -18.46
CA SER A 252 65.88 -145.94 -19.36
C SER A 252 66.91 -146.77 -18.61
N ALA A 253 67.19 -146.49 -17.33
CA ALA A 253 67.99 -147.35 -16.46
C ALA A 253 67.25 -148.65 -16.06
N LEU A 254 65.94 -148.62 -15.81
CA LEU A 254 65.12 -149.79 -15.49
C LEU A 254 64.82 -150.67 -16.71
N ALA A 255 64.68 -150.08 -17.90
CA ALA A 255 64.58 -150.81 -19.17
C ALA A 255 65.86 -151.59 -19.53
N ALA A 256 66.96 -151.38 -18.80
CA ALA A 256 68.22 -152.11 -18.97
C ALA A 256 68.29 -153.44 -18.18
N MET A 257 67.20 -153.94 -17.58
CA MET A 257 67.17 -155.22 -16.84
C MET A 257 66.05 -156.19 -17.31
N PRO A 258 66.27 -157.54 -17.44
CA PRO A 258 65.33 -158.46 -18.12
C PRO A 258 64.46 -159.39 -17.20
N PHE A 259 63.23 -159.70 -17.68
CA PHE A 259 62.10 -160.54 -17.17
C PHE A 259 61.24 -159.93 -16.03
N GLY A 260 59.89 -159.88 -16.02
CA GLY A 260 58.77 -160.20 -16.93
C GLY A 260 57.45 -160.42 -16.13
N LEU A 261 56.35 -159.67 -16.45
CA LEU A 261 54.88 -159.87 -16.17
C LEU A 261 54.14 -158.50 -16.38
N THR A 262 53.53 -158.16 -17.53
CA THR A 262 52.09 -158.35 -17.93
C THR A 262 51.09 -158.12 -16.77
N ALA A 263 50.07 -157.25 -16.79
CA ALA A 263 49.01 -156.95 -17.77
C ALA A 263 48.31 -155.60 -17.41
N HIS A 264 47.97 -154.71 -18.34
CA HIS A 264 46.66 -154.54 -19.00
C HIS A 264 45.62 -153.70 -18.22
N LEU A 265 45.31 -152.49 -18.71
CA LEU A 265 43.93 -151.97 -18.85
C LEU A 265 43.91 -150.62 -19.60
N GLU A 266 43.23 -150.66 -20.75
CA GLU A 266 42.74 -149.52 -21.55
C GLU A 266 41.50 -148.90 -20.90
N LEU A 267 41.29 -147.59 -21.13
CA LEU A 267 40.03 -146.79 -21.10
C LEU A 267 40.47 -145.32 -21.34
N GLN A 268 40.41 -144.70 -22.52
CA GLN A 268 39.30 -144.35 -23.43
C GLN A 268 38.22 -143.44 -22.82
N LEU A 269 37.94 -142.33 -23.55
CA LEU A 269 36.71 -141.51 -23.60
C LEU A 269 36.46 -140.56 -22.42
N GLU A 270 35.86 -139.37 -22.54
CA GLU A 270 35.51 -138.42 -23.62
C GLU A 270 34.91 -137.19 -22.89
N GLU A 271 34.78 -136.06 -23.59
CA GLU A 271 33.85 -134.93 -23.42
C GLU A 271 32.95 -134.76 -22.17
N SER A 272 32.85 -133.50 -21.70
CA SER A 272 31.62 -132.66 -21.62
C SER A 272 31.85 -131.50 -20.61
N GLN A 273 31.73 -130.22 -21.00
CA GLN A 273 30.51 -129.44 -21.26
C GLN A 273 29.53 -129.37 -20.08
N ASP A 274 29.38 -128.13 -19.60
CA ASP A 274 28.12 -127.46 -19.27
C ASP A 274 27.36 -127.78 -17.97
N GLU A 275 27.09 -126.64 -17.29
CA GLU A 275 25.81 -126.24 -16.65
C GLU A 275 25.54 -126.47 -15.16
N ALA A 276 24.77 -125.50 -14.66
CA ALA A 276 23.93 -125.46 -13.46
C ALA A 276 24.65 -125.36 -12.09
N CYS A 277 24.53 -124.22 -11.38
CA CYS A 277 23.39 -123.78 -10.57
C CYS A 277 23.26 -124.52 -9.22
N GLY A 278 22.97 -123.77 -8.17
CA GLY A 278 22.62 -124.26 -6.83
C GLY A 278 23.38 -123.50 -5.74
N GLU A 279 22.93 -122.32 -5.32
CA GLU A 279 21.92 -122.12 -4.26
C GLU A 279 22.50 -122.38 -2.85
N ASP A 280 22.59 -121.33 -2.04
CA ASP A 280 21.68 -121.14 -0.89
C ASP A 280 22.19 -120.04 0.08
N GLN A 281 21.35 -118.99 0.25
CA GLN A 281 20.66 -118.59 1.49
C GLN A 281 21.61 -117.91 2.52
N ASP A 282 21.33 -116.69 2.98
CA ASP A 282 20.20 -116.47 3.88
C ASP A 282 19.63 -115.04 3.86
N SER A 283 18.35 -115.01 4.22
CA SER A 283 17.34 -113.97 4.12
C SER A 283 17.33 -113.03 5.33
N GLY A 284 16.97 -111.76 5.08
CA GLY A 284 16.58 -110.79 6.11
C GLY A 284 15.60 -109.76 5.56
N TYR A 285 14.33 -110.14 5.45
CA TYR A 285 13.21 -109.33 4.96
C TYR A 285 12.53 -108.56 6.10
N ASN A 286 12.12 -107.30 5.87
CA ASN A 286 10.75 -106.81 6.14
C ASN A 286 10.51 -105.36 5.61
N PRO A 287 9.24 -104.92 5.43
CA PRO A 287 8.78 -104.51 4.09
C PRO A 287 8.07 -103.14 4.03
N GLY A 288 7.87 -102.65 2.80
CA GLY A 288 6.55 -102.12 2.40
C GLY A 288 6.41 -100.61 2.07
N LEU A 289 6.19 -100.37 0.77
CA LEU A 289 5.15 -99.51 0.17
C LEU A 289 5.43 -98.01 -0.10
N ALA A 290 5.67 -97.68 -1.39
CA ALA A 290 5.03 -96.60 -2.18
C ALA A 290 5.86 -96.34 -3.47
N SER A 291 5.64 -97.12 -4.54
CA SER A 291 4.89 -96.75 -5.74
C SER A 291 5.16 -95.35 -6.35
N ARG A 292 6.06 -95.36 -7.35
CA ARG A 292 6.01 -94.71 -8.68
C ARG A 292 5.57 -93.24 -8.76
N PHE A 293 6.43 -92.41 -9.34
CA PHE A 293 6.22 -91.85 -10.69
C PHE A 293 7.51 -91.17 -11.17
N ASN A 294 8.10 -91.66 -12.26
CA ASN A 294 9.02 -90.89 -13.09
C ASN A 294 8.52 -91.01 -14.52
N GLY A 295 8.31 -89.87 -15.18
CA GLY A 295 7.72 -89.79 -16.52
C GLY A 295 7.97 -88.42 -17.12
N HIS A 296 8.99 -88.37 -17.96
CA HIS A 296 9.55 -87.21 -18.65
C HIS A 296 8.73 -86.82 -19.91
N LEU A 297 8.96 -85.60 -20.40
CA LEU A 297 8.57 -84.99 -21.69
C LEU A 297 7.11 -84.47 -21.87
N ARG A 298 6.96 -83.14 -22.04
CA ARG A 298 6.74 -82.45 -23.35
C ARG A 298 6.16 -81.05 -23.17
N SER A 299 6.77 -80.10 -23.89
CA SER A 299 6.34 -78.73 -24.14
C SER A 299 4.94 -78.64 -24.77
N SER A 300 4.16 -77.59 -24.47
CA SER A 300 3.27 -76.87 -25.41
C SER A 300 2.56 -75.67 -24.78
N THR A 301 2.66 -74.53 -25.45
CA THR A 301 1.81 -73.31 -25.37
C THR A 301 0.33 -73.58 -25.71
N PRO A 302 -0.57 -72.63 -25.42
CA PRO A 302 -1.37 -72.10 -26.53
C PRO A 302 -1.65 -70.59 -26.48
N ARG A 303 -1.68 -70.01 -27.69
CA ARG A 303 -2.32 -68.74 -28.06
C ARG A 303 -3.73 -69.01 -28.60
N SER A 304 -4.52 -67.93 -28.69
CA SER A 304 -5.75 -67.77 -29.49
C SER A 304 -7.01 -68.37 -28.84
N SER A 305 -8.20 -67.78 -28.86
CA SER A 305 -8.80 -66.50 -29.28
C SER A 305 -10.30 -66.73 -29.06
N ASP A 306 -11.06 -65.76 -28.54
CA ASP A 306 -12.44 -65.58 -28.99
C ASP A 306 -13.07 -64.27 -28.48
N VAL A 307 -13.94 -63.77 -29.35
CA VAL A 307 -14.48 -62.43 -29.52
C VAL A 307 -15.84 -62.27 -28.81
N PHE A 308 -16.29 -61.01 -28.68
CA PHE A 308 -17.58 -60.47 -28.18
C PHE A 308 -17.56 -60.19 -26.66
N LEU A 309 -17.55 -58.93 -26.18
CA LEU A 309 -18.51 -57.85 -26.43
C LEU A 309 -17.83 -56.46 -26.30
N ARG A 310 -18.14 -55.52 -27.20
CA ARG A 310 -17.62 -54.14 -27.22
C ARG A 310 -18.77 -53.13 -26.98
N PRO A 311 -18.67 -52.18 -26.03
CA PRO A 311 -19.41 -50.91 -26.05
C PRO A 311 -18.66 -49.85 -26.91
N PRO A 312 -19.33 -48.84 -27.48
CA PRO A 312 -18.72 -47.95 -28.47
C PRO A 312 -17.59 -47.12 -27.81
N ALA A 313 -16.43 -47.09 -28.46
CA ALA A 313 -15.27 -46.33 -28.00
C ALA A 313 -15.57 -44.82 -28.04
N PRO A 314 -15.33 -44.07 -26.95
CA PRO A 314 -15.14 -42.63 -27.03
C PRO A 314 -13.81 -42.34 -27.75
N SER A 315 -13.78 -41.24 -28.49
CA SER A 315 -12.63 -40.84 -29.33
C SER A 315 -11.31 -40.81 -28.56
N LEU A 316 -10.28 -41.44 -29.12
CA LEU A 316 -8.91 -41.59 -28.60
C LEU A 316 -8.16 -40.26 -28.31
N VAL A 317 -8.76 -39.11 -28.63
CA VAL A 317 -8.22 -37.77 -28.33
C VAL A 317 -8.78 -37.22 -27.02
N SER A 318 -9.95 -37.69 -26.58
CA SER A 318 -10.55 -37.31 -25.30
C SER A 318 -9.89 -38.07 -24.14
N ASP A 319 -9.55 -39.34 -24.36
CA ASP A 319 -9.13 -40.26 -23.29
C ASP A 319 -7.69 -40.03 -22.81
N LEU A 320 -6.78 -39.56 -23.67
CA LEU A 320 -5.39 -39.31 -23.25
C LEU A 320 -5.29 -38.09 -22.31
N LEU A 321 -6.14 -37.08 -22.49
CA LEU A 321 -6.21 -35.93 -21.58
C LEU A 321 -6.95 -36.28 -20.31
N SER A 322 -8.06 -37.04 -20.36
CA SER A 322 -8.73 -37.51 -19.15
C SER A 322 -7.92 -38.55 -18.37
N GLU A 323 -7.13 -39.43 -19.00
CA GLU A 323 -6.25 -40.38 -18.30
C GLU A 323 -5.05 -39.69 -17.64
N LEU A 324 -4.44 -38.71 -18.31
CA LEU A 324 -3.36 -37.92 -17.71
C LEU A 324 -3.90 -37.07 -16.55
N HIS A 325 -5.04 -36.38 -16.74
CA HIS A 325 -5.67 -35.60 -15.69
C HIS A 325 -6.28 -36.44 -14.57
N LEU A 326 -6.73 -37.68 -14.82
CA LEU A 326 -7.26 -38.57 -13.78
C LEU A 326 -6.13 -39.17 -12.95
N SER A 327 -5.03 -39.59 -13.56
CA SER A 327 -3.87 -40.10 -12.80
C SER A 327 -3.22 -39.01 -11.94
N ASP A 328 -3.10 -37.78 -12.46
CA ASP A 328 -2.61 -36.64 -11.69
C ASP A 328 -3.63 -36.16 -10.65
N SER A 329 -4.92 -36.16 -10.96
CA SER A 329 -5.98 -35.84 -9.98
C SER A 329 -6.05 -36.89 -8.86
N LEU A 330 -5.85 -38.17 -9.15
CA LEU A 330 -5.79 -39.24 -8.14
C LEU A 330 -4.54 -39.13 -7.27
N LYS A 331 -3.37 -38.83 -7.87
CA LYS A 331 -2.13 -38.56 -7.12
C LYS A 331 -2.26 -37.33 -6.22
N LEU A 332 -2.82 -36.23 -6.73
CA LEU A 332 -3.07 -35.01 -5.94
C LEU A 332 -4.08 -35.26 -4.82
N LYS A 333 -5.14 -36.04 -5.05
CA LYS A 333 -6.08 -36.46 -3.99
C LYS A 333 -5.41 -37.32 -2.94
N GLN A 334 -4.52 -38.24 -3.34
CA GLN A 334 -3.75 -39.06 -2.40
C GLN A 334 -2.76 -38.23 -1.59
N GLN A 335 -2.09 -37.26 -2.22
CA GLN A 335 -1.21 -36.31 -1.54
C GLN A 335 -1.97 -35.37 -0.59
N LEU A 336 -3.18 -34.94 -0.97
CA LEU A 336 -4.05 -34.16 -0.10
C LEU A 336 -4.49 -34.96 1.12
N LEU A 337 -4.95 -36.20 0.92
CA LEU A 337 -5.33 -37.09 2.03
C LEU A 337 -4.15 -37.37 2.95
N GLN A 338 -2.96 -37.58 2.40
CA GLN A 338 -1.74 -37.74 3.20
C GLN A 338 -1.42 -36.48 4.00
N ALA A 339 -1.50 -35.29 3.39
CA ALA A 339 -1.29 -34.02 4.07
C ALA A 339 -2.35 -33.74 5.15
N GLU A 340 -3.59 -34.18 4.95
CA GLU A 340 -4.67 -34.10 5.95
C GLU A 340 -4.40 -35.03 7.14
N MET A 341 -3.91 -36.25 6.88
CA MET A 341 -3.48 -37.19 7.94
C MET A 341 -2.28 -36.64 8.72
N ASP A 342 -1.28 -36.09 8.03
CA ASP A 342 -0.09 -35.51 8.66
C ASP A 342 -0.46 -34.25 9.47
N LYS A 343 -1.37 -33.40 8.96
CA LYS A 343 -1.91 -32.26 9.70
C LYS A 343 -2.66 -32.70 10.96
N ALA A 344 -3.44 -33.77 10.89
CA ALA A 344 -4.12 -34.31 12.07
C ALA A 344 -3.13 -34.89 13.09
N ALA A 345 -2.10 -35.60 12.63
CA ALA A 345 -1.02 -36.12 13.47
C ALA A 345 -0.24 -34.99 14.15
N LEU A 346 0.17 -33.96 13.41
CA LEU A 346 0.83 -32.77 13.94
C LEU A 346 -0.08 -31.98 14.88
N GLY A 347 -1.38 -31.93 14.60
CA GLY A 347 -2.36 -31.34 15.51
C GLY A 347 -2.39 -32.07 16.86
N SER A 348 -2.34 -33.40 16.85
CA SER A 348 -2.31 -34.20 18.09
C SER A 348 -1.00 -34.04 18.86
N THR A 349 0.16 -33.94 18.18
CA THR A 349 1.44 -33.72 18.86
C THR A 349 1.53 -32.32 19.47
N VAL A 350 1.01 -31.30 18.78
CA VAL A 350 0.92 -29.94 19.33
C VAL A 350 0.02 -29.91 20.56
N GLN A 351 -1.13 -30.59 20.54
CA GLN A 351 -2.01 -30.68 21.71
C GLN A 351 -1.33 -31.39 22.89
N GLU A 352 -0.60 -32.48 22.66
CA GLU A 352 0.13 -33.17 23.72
C GLU A 352 1.28 -32.32 24.27
N LEU A 353 2.04 -31.62 23.41
CA LEU A 353 3.08 -30.68 23.85
C LEU A 353 2.51 -29.51 24.65
N GLN A 354 1.35 -28.98 24.25
CA GLN A 354 0.64 -27.96 25.03
C GLN A 354 0.20 -28.49 26.40
N ARG A 355 -0.30 -29.73 26.46
CA ARG A 355 -0.66 -30.39 27.72
C ARG A 355 0.55 -30.61 28.63
N GLN A 356 1.67 -31.05 28.07
CA GLN A 356 2.93 -31.24 28.79
C GLN A 356 3.47 -29.92 29.34
N LEU A 357 3.38 -28.83 28.55
CA LEU A 357 3.75 -27.50 29.00
C LEU A 357 2.89 -27.05 30.19
N LEU A 358 1.56 -27.20 30.10
CA LEU A 358 0.67 -26.86 31.21
C LEU A 358 1.01 -27.63 32.49
N VAL A 359 1.22 -28.94 32.40
CA VAL A 359 1.64 -29.77 33.54
C VAL A 359 3.00 -29.30 34.09
N SER A 360 3.96 -28.94 33.24
CA SER A 360 5.26 -28.44 33.71
C SER A 360 5.16 -27.10 34.45
N VAL A 361 4.28 -26.20 33.97
CA VAL A 361 4.01 -24.90 34.60
C VAL A 361 3.32 -25.10 35.95
N GLU A 362 2.36 -26.02 36.04
CA GLU A 362 1.70 -26.37 37.30
C GLU A 362 2.70 -26.96 38.31
N MET A 363 3.56 -27.88 37.88
CA MET A 363 4.63 -28.45 38.72
C MET A 363 5.63 -27.39 39.18
N GLN A 364 5.99 -26.44 38.32
CA GLN A 364 6.86 -25.32 38.68
C GLN A 364 6.20 -24.39 39.70
N ALA A 365 4.91 -24.07 39.53
CA ALA A 365 4.14 -23.30 40.52
C ALA A 365 4.05 -24.03 41.87
N GLU A 366 3.90 -25.36 41.88
CA GLU A 366 3.97 -26.15 43.10
C GLU A 366 5.34 -26.08 43.77
N GLN A 367 6.42 -26.21 43.00
CA GLN A 367 7.79 -26.10 43.51
C GLN A 367 8.06 -24.71 44.10
N GLU A 368 7.63 -23.64 43.41
CA GLU A 368 7.71 -22.28 43.94
C GLU A 368 6.92 -22.10 45.23
N SER A 369 5.75 -22.74 45.37
CA SER A 369 4.97 -22.71 46.61
C SER A 369 5.69 -23.44 47.76
N ARG A 370 6.39 -24.54 47.46
CA ARG A 370 7.18 -25.30 48.45
C ARG A 370 8.42 -24.52 48.86
N LEU A 371 9.10 -23.87 47.92
CA LEU A 371 10.23 -22.98 48.19
C LEU A 371 9.80 -21.78 49.04
N LYS A 372 8.64 -21.18 48.76
CA LYS A 372 8.08 -20.09 49.58
C LYS A 372 7.76 -20.56 51.00
N LYS A 373 7.22 -21.77 51.18
CA LYS A 373 6.98 -22.37 52.51
C LYS A 373 8.29 -22.64 53.27
N LEU A 374 9.31 -23.17 52.59
CA LEU A 374 10.64 -23.39 53.18
C LEU A 374 11.34 -22.07 53.55
N ALA A 375 11.22 -21.04 52.70
CA ALA A 375 11.74 -19.71 52.98
C ALA A 375 11.05 -19.09 54.20
N GLN A 376 9.73 -19.23 54.32
CA GLN A 376 8.97 -18.78 55.49
C GLN A 376 9.32 -19.56 56.77
N GLN A 377 9.66 -20.86 56.65
CA GLN A 377 10.18 -21.65 57.77
C GLN A 377 11.58 -21.21 58.20
N LEU A 378 12.39 -20.72 57.26
CA LEU A 378 13.73 -20.18 57.53
C LEU A 378 13.67 -18.79 58.17
N ASP A 379 12.79 -17.91 57.67
CA ASP A 379 12.57 -16.55 58.22
C ASP A 379 11.88 -16.56 59.59
N GLY A 380 11.20 -17.65 59.95
CA GLY A 380 10.58 -17.85 61.26
C GLY A 380 11.56 -18.26 62.37
N LEU A 381 12.82 -18.54 62.06
CA LEU A 381 13.86 -18.84 63.04
C LEU A 381 14.57 -17.55 63.46
N PRO A 382 14.40 -17.05 64.71
CA PRO A 382 15.11 -15.88 65.17
C PRO A 382 16.60 -16.23 65.36
N VAL A 383 17.46 -15.62 64.55
CA VAL A 383 18.91 -15.61 64.75
C VAL A 383 19.21 -14.69 65.95
N GLN A 384 19.33 -15.29 67.15
CA GLN A 384 20.03 -14.66 68.27
C GLN A 384 21.53 -14.89 68.11
N GLY A 385 22.30 -13.81 68.04
CA GLY A 385 23.75 -13.84 68.13
C GLY A 385 24.23 -14.05 69.57
N GLY A 386 25.39 -14.68 69.73
CA GLY A 386 26.14 -14.72 70.98
C GLY A 386 26.95 -16.02 71.18
N PRO A 387 28.27 -15.94 71.45
CA PRO A 387 29.13 -17.12 71.69
C PRO A 387 29.19 -17.47 73.18
N GLN A 388 29.02 -18.76 73.55
CA GLN A 388 29.58 -19.44 74.75
C GLN A 388 28.78 -20.70 75.12
N GLY A 389 29.50 -21.71 75.63
CA GLY A 389 29.03 -22.48 76.80
C GLY A 389 28.57 -23.93 76.55
N ALA A 390 29.35 -24.85 77.10
CA ALA A 390 29.05 -26.25 77.32
C ALA A 390 27.75 -26.50 78.13
N GLY A 391 27.16 -27.69 78.01
CA GLY A 391 26.17 -28.20 78.97
C GLY A 391 25.31 -29.33 78.45
N ASP A 392 25.71 -30.56 78.82
CA ASP A 392 24.90 -31.78 78.78
C ASP A 392 23.51 -31.62 79.43
N GLN A 393 22.51 -32.32 78.87
CA GLN A 393 21.49 -33.00 79.66
C GLN A 393 20.83 -34.14 78.87
N GLN A 394 21.05 -35.35 79.38
CA GLN A 394 20.62 -36.65 78.88
C GLN A 394 19.12 -36.92 79.11
N GLY A 395 18.52 -37.62 78.14
CA GLY A 395 17.26 -38.36 78.27
C GLY A 395 17.34 -39.61 77.41
N ALA A 396 17.78 -40.70 78.04
CA ALA A 396 18.14 -42.00 77.46
C ALA A 396 17.03 -42.67 76.63
N LEU A 397 17.43 -43.44 75.61
CA LEU A 397 17.00 -44.83 75.37
C LEU A 397 18.03 -45.52 74.45
N GLU A 398 18.39 -46.74 74.83
CA GLU A 398 19.58 -47.50 74.45
C GLU A 398 19.50 -48.21 73.09
N ASN A 399 20.70 -48.58 72.61
CA ASN A 399 21.04 -49.67 71.68
C ASN A 399 21.10 -49.37 70.18
N GLY A 400 22.34 -49.20 69.69
CA GLY A 400 22.66 -49.39 68.28
C GLY A 400 24.01 -48.84 67.86
N HIS A 401 25.09 -49.51 68.27
CA HIS A 401 26.44 -49.49 67.67
C HIS A 401 27.01 -48.14 67.22
N ASP A 402 27.94 -47.62 68.03
CA ASP A 402 28.98 -46.67 67.61
C ASP A 402 29.70 -47.21 66.37
N TYR A 403 29.36 -46.68 65.20
CA TYR A 403 30.35 -46.57 64.13
C TYR A 403 31.19 -45.35 64.50
N GLU A 404 32.40 -45.59 65.01
CA GLU A 404 33.51 -44.65 64.89
C GLU A 404 33.64 -44.35 63.39
N LEU A 405 32.95 -43.31 62.92
CA LEU A 405 33.28 -42.67 61.68
C LEU A 405 34.70 -42.16 61.88
N ASP A 406 35.66 -42.81 61.20
CA ASP A 406 37.03 -42.34 61.05
C ASP A 406 37.01 -40.81 60.96
N VAL A 407 37.76 -40.11 61.81
CA VAL A 407 37.79 -38.64 61.87
C VAL A 407 38.08 -38.07 60.46
N ASN A 408 38.85 -38.82 59.66
CA ASN A 408 39.12 -38.52 58.26
C ASN A 408 37.87 -38.65 57.36
N GLY A 409 36.96 -39.58 57.61
CA GLY A 409 35.72 -39.77 56.87
C GLY A 409 34.70 -38.64 57.08
N ALA A 410 34.63 -38.10 58.31
CA ALA A 410 33.80 -36.93 58.61
C ALA A 410 34.35 -35.67 57.92
N GLU A 411 35.66 -35.42 57.97
CA GLU A 411 36.30 -34.28 57.29
C GLU A 411 36.21 -34.37 55.75
N ILE A 412 36.33 -35.57 55.18
CA ILE A 412 36.12 -35.80 53.74
C ILE A 412 34.67 -35.55 53.34
N LEU A 413 33.70 -35.98 54.15
CA LEU A 413 32.29 -35.70 53.89
C LEU A 413 31.98 -34.20 53.99
N GLU A 414 32.53 -33.51 54.98
CA GLU A 414 32.40 -32.05 55.14
C GLU A 414 33.01 -31.28 53.98
N SER A 415 34.21 -31.66 53.52
CA SER A 415 34.85 -31.02 52.36
C SER A 415 34.07 -31.28 51.06
N ARG A 416 33.52 -32.49 50.87
CA ARG A 416 32.64 -32.79 49.73
C ARG A 416 31.31 -32.04 49.79
N MET A 417 30.72 -31.90 50.97
CA MET A 417 29.51 -31.09 51.18
C MET A 417 29.78 -29.60 50.95
N ARG A 418 30.97 -29.10 51.32
CA ARG A 418 31.40 -27.72 51.07
C ARG A 418 31.57 -27.46 49.57
N ALA A 419 32.27 -28.34 48.85
CA ALA A 419 32.40 -28.25 47.40
C ALA A 419 31.04 -28.31 46.68
N ALA A 420 30.16 -29.23 47.07
CA ALA A 420 28.80 -29.28 46.51
C ALA A 420 27.98 -28.03 46.86
N SER A 421 28.18 -27.43 48.04
CA SER A 421 27.52 -26.17 48.42
C SER A 421 28.02 -24.97 47.61
N GLU A 422 29.32 -24.92 47.30
CA GLU A 422 29.95 -23.91 46.45
C GLU A 422 29.49 -24.07 44.98
N GLU A 423 29.39 -25.30 44.47
CA GLU A 423 28.80 -25.59 43.16
C GLU A 423 27.32 -25.17 43.10
N VAL A 424 26.53 -25.46 44.13
CA VAL A 424 25.14 -25.00 44.20
C VAL A 424 25.05 -23.47 44.28
N GLN A 425 26.00 -22.80 44.94
CA GLN A 425 26.04 -21.32 44.99
C GLN A 425 26.39 -20.73 43.62
N SER A 426 27.42 -21.25 42.94
CA SER A 426 27.78 -20.80 41.58
C SER A 426 26.64 -21.02 40.58
N LEU A 427 25.97 -22.18 40.62
CA LEU A 427 24.79 -22.45 39.76
C LEU A 427 23.61 -21.51 40.08
N ARG A 428 23.44 -21.10 41.34
CA ARG A 428 22.42 -20.10 41.72
C ARG A 428 22.76 -18.72 41.18
N GLU A 429 24.03 -18.33 41.20
CA GLU A 429 24.50 -17.08 40.63
C GLU A 429 24.35 -17.06 39.10
N GLU A 430 24.73 -18.15 38.42
CA GLU A 430 24.52 -18.31 36.98
C GLU A 430 23.03 -18.25 36.62
N LEU A 431 22.15 -18.91 37.38
CA LEU A 431 20.71 -18.84 37.17
C LEU A 431 20.17 -17.41 37.39
N ARG A 432 20.69 -16.69 38.39
CA ARG A 432 20.35 -15.28 38.61
C ARG A 432 20.81 -14.41 37.44
N GLU A 433 22.04 -14.58 36.97
CA GLU A 433 22.56 -13.82 35.83
C GLU A 433 21.79 -14.10 34.53
N VAL A 434 21.47 -15.37 34.26
CA VAL A 434 20.64 -15.75 33.11
C VAL A 434 19.23 -15.19 33.26
N GLY A 435 18.67 -15.17 34.47
CA GLY A 435 17.38 -14.53 34.78
C GLY A 435 17.39 -13.02 34.52
N GLU A 436 18.45 -12.31 34.90
CA GLU A 436 18.63 -10.88 34.62
C GLU A 436 18.79 -10.62 33.12
N ARG A 437 19.57 -11.45 32.41
CA ARG A 437 19.72 -11.38 30.94
C ARG A 437 18.39 -11.64 30.23
N TYR A 438 17.59 -12.60 30.69
CA TYR A 438 16.26 -12.85 30.15
C TYR A 438 15.31 -11.68 30.41
N SER A 439 15.28 -11.16 31.64
CA SER A 439 14.44 -10.01 32.01
C SER A 439 14.78 -8.75 31.19
N THR A 440 16.07 -8.49 30.96
CA THR A 440 16.51 -7.36 30.12
C THR A 440 16.14 -7.55 28.65
N LEU A 441 16.27 -8.75 28.08
CA LEU A 441 15.81 -9.07 26.72
C LEU A 441 14.28 -8.93 26.60
N GLU A 442 13.54 -9.45 27.57
CA GLU A 442 12.08 -9.34 27.60
C GLU A 442 11.64 -7.88 27.71
N GLY A 443 12.34 -7.06 28.50
CA GLY A 443 12.13 -5.62 28.59
C GLY A 443 12.34 -4.91 27.25
N ARG A 444 13.42 -5.23 26.52
CA ARG A 444 13.69 -4.69 25.18
C ARG A 444 12.60 -5.08 24.18
N TYR A 445 12.20 -6.35 24.19
CA TYR A 445 11.13 -6.85 23.33
C TYR A 445 9.78 -6.16 23.62
N ARG A 446 9.44 -5.95 24.90
CA ARG A 446 8.25 -5.17 25.29
C ARG A 446 8.32 -3.73 24.76
N GLN A 447 9.46 -3.07 24.93
CA GLN A 447 9.65 -1.69 24.45
C GLN A 447 9.54 -1.58 22.93
N GLU A 448 10.17 -2.49 22.18
CA GLU A 448 10.04 -2.52 20.71
C GLU A 448 8.59 -2.79 20.29
N LYS A 449 7.93 -3.75 20.93
CA LYS A 449 6.52 -4.02 20.68
C LYS A 449 5.63 -2.82 20.95
N GLU A 450 5.90 -2.04 21.98
CA GLU A 450 5.20 -0.79 22.28
C GLU A 450 5.50 0.31 21.27
N ARG A 451 6.77 0.46 20.85
CA ARG A 451 7.17 1.40 19.78
C ARG A 451 6.45 1.11 18.47
N TRP A 452 6.51 -0.14 18.01
CA TRP A 452 5.78 -0.57 16.80
C TRP A 452 4.27 -0.38 16.93
N ARG A 453 3.70 -0.58 18.13
CA ARG A 453 2.28 -0.30 18.37
C ARG A 453 1.96 1.19 18.28
N GLY A 454 2.82 2.03 18.84
CA GLY A 454 2.70 3.49 18.77
C GLY A 454 2.78 3.98 17.32
N GLU A 455 3.79 3.54 16.57
CA GLU A 455 3.95 3.89 15.15
C GLU A 455 2.74 3.44 14.31
N ALA A 456 2.24 2.22 14.54
CA ALA A 456 1.03 1.73 13.88
C ALA A 456 -0.21 2.57 14.24
N GLN A 457 -0.34 3.00 15.49
CA GLN A 457 -1.43 3.87 15.94
C GLN A 457 -1.33 5.25 15.30
N GLU A 458 -0.15 5.86 15.27
CA GLU A 458 0.09 7.16 14.62
C GLU A 458 -0.20 7.11 13.12
N LEU A 459 0.24 6.05 12.43
CA LEU A 459 -0.08 5.84 11.01
C LEU A 459 -1.58 5.68 10.81
N ALA A 460 -2.26 4.93 11.67
CA ALA A 460 -3.71 4.79 11.62
C ALA A 460 -4.43 6.14 11.86
N GLU A 461 -3.92 6.99 12.75
CA GLU A 461 -4.44 8.33 12.98
C GLU A 461 -4.22 9.26 11.79
N LYS A 462 -3.04 9.24 11.18
CA LYS A 462 -2.72 9.98 9.95
C LYS A 462 -3.66 9.58 8.81
N ILE A 463 -3.91 8.29 8.62
CA ILE A 463 -4.87 7.78 7.64
C ILE A 463 -6.29 8.28 7.95
N ARG A 464 -6.73 8.19 9.22
CA ARG A 464 -8.04 8.69 9.64
C ARG A 464 -8.19 10.20 9.39
N ALA A 465 -7.16 10.99 9.67
CA ALA A 465 -7.17 12.43 9.44
C ALA A 465 -7.25 12.75 7.94
N CYS A 466 -6.50 12.04 7.10
CA CYS A 466 -6.52 12.19 5.64
C CYS A 466 -7.91 11.85 5.06
N ILE A 467 -8.55 10.78 5.53
CA ILE A 467 -9.91 10.42 5.14
C ILE A 467 -10.91 11.52 5.54
N LYS A 468 -10.78 12.11 6.74
CA LYS A 468 -11.64 13.21 7.19
C LYS A 468 -11.47 14.45 6.32
N ALA A 469 -10.23 14.85 6.02
CA ALA A 469 -9.95 15.98 5.14
C ALA A 469 -10.52 15.74 3.74
N SER A 470 -10.31 14.55 3.17
CA SER A 470 -10.87 14.19 1.85
C SER A 470 -12.40 14.25 1.81
N ARG A 471 -13.09 13.85 2.89
CA ARG A 471 -14.55 14.00 2.99
C ARG A 471 -14.98 15.46 3.04
N GLN A 472 -14.27 16.31 3.79
CA GLN A 472 -14.55 17.74 3.85
C GLN A 472 -14.34 18.41 2.49
N ASP A 473 -13.29 18.01 1.77
CA ASP A 473 -13.04 18.50 0.41
C ASP A 473 -14.15 18.07 -0.56
N GLN A 474 -14.60 16.81 -0.49
CA GLN A 474 -15.74 16.33 -1.28
C GLN A 474 -17.04 17.09 -0.98
N GLU A 475 -17.32 17.37 0.30
CA GLU A 475 -18.48 18.18 0.70
C GLU A 475 -18.37 19.61 0.15
N ARG A 476 -17.17 20.21 0.19
CA ARG A 476 -16.92 21.55 -0.33
C ARG A 476 -17.03 21.60 -1.86
N ILE A 477 -16.52 20.60 -2.56
CA ILE A 477 -16.71 20.45 -4.02
C ILE A 477 -18.21 20.35 -4.32
N GLY A 478 -18.96 19.52 -3.61
CA GLY A 478 -20.40 19.39 -3.81
C GLY A 478 -21.20 20.68 -3.51
N GLN A 479 -20.72 21.54 -2.60
CA GLN A 479 -21.29 22.87 -2.38
C GLN A 479 -21.00 23.81 -3.55
N LEU A 480 -19.73 23.86 -4.00
CA LEU A 480 -19.33 24.69 -5.13
C LEU A 480 -20.04 24.26 -6.43
N GLU A 481 -20.23 22.98 -6.67
CA GLU A 481 -21.00 22.47 -7.81
C GLU A 481 -22.47 22.95 -7.78
N LYS A 482 -23.08 23.00 -6.59
CA LYS A 482 -24.45 23.54 -6.42
C LYS A 482 -24.48 25.05 -6.69
N GLU A 483 -23.50 25.80 -6.22
CA GLU A 483 -23.39 27.25 -6.47
C GLU A 483 -23.16 27.55 -7.96
N ILE A 484 -22.29 26.79 -8.63
CA ILE A 484 -22.09 26.88 -10.08
C ILE A 484 -23.38 26.51 -10.83
N GLY A 485 -24.09 25.47 -10.39
CA GLY A 485 -25.39 25.09 -10.95
C GLY A 485 -26.44 26.20 -10.82
N ALA A 486 -26.52 26.83 -9.65
CA ALA A 486 -27.44 27.94 -9.39
C ALA A 486 -27.10 29.17 -10.24
N THR A 487 -25.82 29.56 -10.29
CA THR A 487 -25.37 30.71 -11.11
C THR A 487 -25.58 30.46 -12.60
N ARG A 488 -25.32 29.24 -13.09
CA ARG A 488 -25.62 28.84 -14.47
C ARG A 488 -27.11 28.92 -14.79
N LYS A 489 -27.97 28.50 -13.87
CA LYS A 489 -29.43 28.62 -14.04
C LYS A 489 -29.85 30.08 -14.16
N VAL A 490 -29.36 30.95 -13.28
CA VAL A 490 -29.63 32.39 -13.35
C VAL A 490 -29.13 32.99 -14.67
N ALA A 491 -27.96 32.59 -15.15
CA ALA A 491 -27.45 33.04 -16.44
C ALA A 491 -28.37 32.62 -17.60
N ILE A 492 -28.81 31.36 -17.63
CA ILE A 492 -29.77 30.85 -18.63
C ILE A 492 -31.10 31.60 -18.54
N ASP A 493 -31.63 31.81 -17.34
CA ASP A 493 -32.88 32.54 -17.13
C ASP A 493 -32.73 33.99 -17.63
N SER A 494 -31.60 34.65 -17.34
CA SER A 494 -31.32 36.02 -17.82
C SER A 494 -31.14 36.11 -19.33
N GLU A 495 -30.52 35.11 -19.96
CA GLU A 495 -30.39 34.99 -21.41
C GLU A 495 -31.77 34.79 -22.06
N GLY A 496 -32.61 33.94 -21.46
CA GLY A 496 -34.00 33.75 -21.87
C GLY A 496 -34.81 35.04 -21.78
N HIS A 497 -34.71 35.78 -20.67
CA HIS A 497 -35.36 37.09 -20.53
C HIS A 497 -34.86 38.11 -21.56
N LEU A 498 -33.55 38.12 -21.86
CA LEU A 498 -32.99 38.99 -22.88
C LEU A 498 -33.49 38.62 -24.29
N SER A 499 -33.58 37.32 -24.61
CA SER A 499 -34.12 36.84 -25.88
C SER A 499 -35.58 37.27 -26.05
N VAL A 500 -36.41 37.11 -25.02
CA VAL A 500 -37.81 37.57 -25.04
C VAL A 500 -37.89 39.09 -25.22
N ALA A 501 -37.09 39.86 -24.48
CA ALA A 501 -37.06 41.32 -24.64
C ALA A 501 -36.58 41.74 -26.04
N GLN A 502 -35.64 41.00 -26.65
CA GLN A 502 -35.22 41.24 -28.04
C GLN A 502 -36.35 40.95 -29.03
N GLU A 503 -37.10 39.86 -28.85
CA GLU A 503 -38.25 39.52 -29.67
C GLU A 503 -39.38 40.57 -29.56
N GLU A 504 -39.66 41.06 -28.34
CA GLU A 504 -40.62 42.15 -28.12
C GLU A 504 -40.18 43.46 -28.78
N LEU A 505 -38.90 43.84 -28.67
CA LEU A 505 -38.35 45.01 -29.34
C LEU A 505 -38.44 44.89 -30.87
N LEU A 506 -38.21 43.70 -31.42
CA LEU A 506 -38.41 43.43 -32.83
C LEU A 506 -39.89 43.59 -33.22
N ALA A 507 -40.82 43.04 -32.45
CA ALA A 507 -42.26 43.23 -32.68
C ALA A 507 -42.65 44.73 -32.64
N PHE A 508 -42.20 45.49 -31.65
CA PHE A 508 -42.44 46.94 -31.59
C PHE A 508 -41.84 47.68 -32.79
N SER A 509 -40.66 47.26 -33.26
CA SER A 509 -40.02 47.85 -34.45
C SER A 509 -40.84 47.59 -35.73
N GLU A 510 -41.47 46.41 -35.84
CA GLU A 510 -42.38 46.07 -36.93
C GLU A 510 -43.68 46.89 -36.85
N GLU A 511 -44.25 47.05 -35.66
CA GLU A 511 -45.44 47.90 -35.44
C GLU A 511 -45.16 49.36 -35.79
N LEU A 512 -44.00 49.90 -35.39
CA LEU A 512 -43.55 51.25 -35.76
C LEU A 512 -43.37 51.39 -37.28
N ALA A 513 -42.77 50.40 -37.93
CA ALA A 513 -42.63 50.37 -39.39
C ALA A 513 -44.00 50.35 -40.09
N ASN A 514 -44.96 49.57 -39.57
CA ASN A 514 -46.33 49.50 -40.07
C ASN A 514 -47.08 50.82 -39.87
N LEU A 515 -46.94 51.46 -38.70
CA LEU A 515 -47.55 52.75 -38.40
C LEU A 515 -46.97 53.85 -39.32
N TYR A 516 -45.65 53.88 -39.49
CA TYR A 516 -44.98 54.81 -40.41
C TYR A 516 -45.50 54.63 -41.84
N HIS A 517 -45.61 53.38 -42.32
CA HIS A 517 -46.17 53.09 -43.62
C HIS A 517 -47.63 53.59 -43.75
N HIS A 518 -48.46 53.34 -42.74
CA HIS A 518 -49.86 53.77 -42.74
C HIS A 518 -50.02 55.30 -42.77
N ILE A 519 -49.25 56.04 -41.96
CA ILE A 519 -49.26 57.51 -41.94
C ILE A 519 -48.80 58.07 -43.30
N CYS A 520 -47.76 57.48 -43.90
CA CYS A 520 -47.30 57.87 -45.24
C CYS A 520 -48.41 57.68 -46.28
N VAL A 521 -49.10 56.54 -46.27
CA VAL A 521 -50.22 56.24 -47.18
C VAL A 521 -51.38 57.23 -46.97
N CYS A 522 -51.79 57.49 -45.73
CA CYS A 522 -52.87 58.44 -45.42
C CYS A 522 -52.57 59.88 -45.84
N ASN A 523 -51.29 60.27 -45.86
CA ASN A 523 -50.84 61.60 -46.28
C ASN A 523 -50.41 61.69 -47.76
N ASN A 524 -50.62 60.64 -48.56
CA ASN A 524 -50.18 60.54 -49.95
C ASN A 524 -48.66 60.74 -50.16
N LEU A 525 -47.86 60.39 -49.15
CA LEU A 525 -46.40 60.41 -49.23
C LEU A 525 -45.89 59.00 -49.49
N THR A 526 -44.91 58.83 -50.38
CA THR A 526 -44.21 57.54 -50.52
C THR A 526 -43.29 57.32 -49.31
N PRO A 527 -43.49 56.24 -48.52
CA PRO A 527 -42.63 55.94 -47.38
C PRO A 527 -41.20 55.75 -47.85
N ASN A 528 -40.25 56.33 -47.12
CA ASN A 528 -38.84 56.26 -47.49
C ASN A 528 -38.29 54.85 -47.22
N ARG A 529 -37.81 54.17 -48.26
CA ARG A 529 -37.44 52.74 -48.22
C ARG A 529 -36.27 52.46 -47.28
N VAL A 530 -35.36 53.42 -47.14
CA VAL A 530 -34.23 53.34 -46.22
C VAL A 530 -34.72 53.25 -44.76
N THR A 531 -35.69 54.06 -44.34
CA THR A 531 -36.24 54.02 -42.97
C THR A 531 -36.92 52.69 -42.68
N LEU A 532 -37.70 52.16 -43.62
CA LEU A 532 -38.33 50.84 -43.49
C LEU A 532 -37.30 49.70 -43.44
N ASP A 533 -36.26 49.78 -44.26
CA ASP A 533 -35.18 48.80 -44.25
C ASP A 533 -34.35 48.86 -42.96
N TYR A 534 -34.23 50.02 -42.29
CA TYR A 534 -33.63 50.11 -40.94
C TYR A 534 -34.45 49.35 -39.89
N TYR A 535 -35.77 49.52 -39.86
CA TYR A 535 -36.63 48.77 -38.95
C TYR A 535 -36.67 47.27 -39.28
N ARG A 536 -36.59 46.91 -40.57
CA ARG A 536 -36.59 45.51 -41.03
C ARG A 536 -35.21 44.83 -40.95
N GLN A 537 -34.10 45.57 -40.97
CA GLN A 537 -32.74 45.05 -40.81
C GLN A 537 -32.40 44.76 -39.35
N GLY A 538 -33.06 45.42 -38.39
CA GLY A 538 -33.03 45.00 -36.99
C GLY A 538 -33.43 43.52 -36.82
N ALA A 539 -34.38 43.05 -37.63
CA ALA A 539 -34.88 41.66 -37.61
C ALA A 539 -33.98 40.62 -38.34
N ARG A 540 -32.93 41.04 -39.07
CA ARG A 540 -32.06 40.12 -39.83
C ARG A 540 -30.64 39.97 -39.28
N ALA A 541 -30.28 40.70 -38.23
CA ALA A 541 -29.02 40.51 -37.53
C ALA A 541 -29.11 39.31 -36.58
N GLY A 542 -29.17 38.10 -37.13
CA GLY A 542 -28.97 36.87 -36.34
C GLY A 542 -27.54 36.77 -35.79
N PRO A 543 -27.27 35.85 -34.83
CA PRO A 543 -26.09 35.86 -33.96
C PRO A 543 -24.72 35.63 -34.64
N GLY A 544 -24.63 35.62 -35.97
CA GLY A 544 -23.42 35.28 -36.74
C GLY A 544 -22.89 36.35 -37.70
N GLY A 545 -23.50 37.54 -37.78
CA GLY A 545 -23.07 38.59 -38.70
C GLY A 545 -22.06 39.56 -38.09
N ARG A 546 -20.80 39.53 -38.54
CA ARG A 546 -19.77 40.53 -38.17
C ARG A 546 -20.29 41.97 -38.39
N PRO A 547 -20.11 42.89 -37.43
CA PRO A 547 -20.47 44.29 -37.63
C PRO A 547 -19.44 44.99 -38.55
N PRO A 548 -19.85 45.99 -39.35
CA PRO A 548 -18.92 46.82 -40.13
C PRO A 548 -18.13 47.77 -39.21
N PRO A 549 -16.91 48.20 -39.60
CA PRO A 549 -16.00 48.88 -38.70
C PRO A 549 -16.43 50.35 -38.52
N LEU A 550 -17.03 50.68 -37.39
CA LEU A 550 -17.20 52.07 -36.97
C LEU A 550 -15.96 52.53 -36.20
N ARG A 551 -15.40 53.63 -36.70
CA ARG A 551 -14.18 54.32 -36.29
C ARG A 551 -14.10 54.52 -34.77
N LYS A 552 -13.05 53.97 -34.15
CA LYS A 552 -12.63 54.32 -32.78
C LYS A 552 -12.26 55.81 -32.70
N ARG A 553 -13.01 56.57 -31.91
CA ARG A 553 -12.48 57.74 -31.20
C ARG A 553 -11.65 57.23 -30.02
N CYS A 554 -10.48 57.83 -29.85
CA CYS A 554 -9.55 57.56 -28.76
C CYS A 554 -10.08 58.09 -27.42
N SER A 555 -10.21 57.19 -26.43
CA SER A 555 -9.99 57.40 -24.98
C SER A 555 -10.24 56.05 -24.30
N GLY A 556 -9.41 55.46 -23.46
CA GLY A 556 -8.04 55.68 -23.04
C GLY A 556 -7.75 54.48 -22.12
N ASP A 557 -6.85 53.58 -22.53
CA ASP A 557 -6.51 52.38 -21.75
C ASP A 557 -5.01 52.38 -21.45
N LEU A 558 -4.66 52.89 -20.28
CA LEU A 558 -3.41 52.61 -19.57
C LEU A 558 -3.75 51.80 -18.32
N LEU A 559 -4.16 50.54 -18.46
CA LEU A 559 -4.20 49.56 -17.36
C LEU A 559 -4.61 48.16 -17.86
N GLY A 560 -3.76 47.52 -18.66
CA GLY A 560 -4.05 46.15 -19.15
C GLY A 560 -2.84 45.38 -19.67
N LYS A 561 -1.62 45.81 -19.37
CA LYS A 561 -0.38 45.12 -19.74
C LYS A 561 0.52 44.90 -18.52
N MET A 562 0.04 44.09 -17.60
CA MET A 562 0.84 43.27 -16.68
C MET A 562 -0.12 42.17 -16.22
N LEU A 563 0.31 40.91 -16.28
CA LEU A 563 -0.48 39.67 -16.05
C LEU A 563 -1.08 39.03 -17.31
N GLN A 564 -0.22 38.71 -18.28
CA GLN A 564 -0.33 37.45 -19.01
C GLN A 564 1.04 37.09 -19.61
N GLY A 565 1.79 36.32 -18.83
CA GLY A 565 3.04 35.68 -19.24
C GLY A 565 3.16 34.42 -18.40
N GLY A 566 2.50 33.35 -18.83
CA GLY A 566 2.53 32.08 -18.12
C GLY A 566 1.47 31.10 -18.60
N ALA A 567 1.96 30.02 -19.23
CA ALA A 567 1.31 28.71 -19.40
C ALA A 567 0.12 28.58 -20.38
N GLY A 568 0.45 28.17 -21.61
CA GLY A 568 -0.41 27.34 -22.45
C GLY A 568 0.08 25.89 -22.38
N LEU A 569 -0.83 24.98 -22.04
CA LEU A 569 -0.70 23.53 -21.85
C LEU A 569 -0.88 22.74 -23.15
N GLY A 570 -0.45 21.46 -23.12
CA GLY A 570 -0.92 20.36 -23.98
C GLY A 570 0.00 20.06 -25.16
N GLY A 571 0.52 18.86 -25.40
CA GLY A 571 -0.01 17.53 -25.07
C GLY A 571 -0.65 16.95 -26.32
N ASP A 572 0.14 16.30 -27.18
CA ASP A 572 -0.36 15.45 -28.27
C ASP A 572 0.42 14.12 -28.28
N THR A 573 -0.34 13.05 -28.28
CA THR A 573 0.08 11.65 -28.36
C THR A 573 0.19 11.15 -29.81
N GLU A 574 1.10 10.18 -29.95
CA GLU A 574 1.15 9.09 -30.94
C GLU A 574 2.03 9.17 -32.20
N SER A 575 2.76 8.04 -32.34
CA SER A 575 3.24 7.35 -33.54
C SER A 575 4.74 7.43 -33.90
N SER A 576 5.42 6.33 -33.55
CA SER A 576 6.41 5.55 -34.32
C SER A 576 7.13 6.21 -35.50
N ALA A 577 8.47 6.23 -35.44
CA ALA A 577 9.36 5.36 -36.22
C ALA A 577 10.75 6.00 -36.45
N SER A 578 11.78 5.15 -36.28
CA SER A 578 13.02 5.10 -37.07
C SER A 578 13.98 6.32 -37.10
N GLY A 579 15.19 6.08 -36.57
CA GLY A 579 16.39 6.12 -37.41
C GLY A 579 17.35 7.32 -37.27
N GLY A 580 18.62 7.00 -37.00
CA GLY A 580 19.80 7.83 -37.26
C GLY A 580 20.11 8.84 -36.15
N GLY A 581 21.15 8.68 -35.33
CA GLY A 581 22.53 8.47 -35.74
C GLY A 581 23.24 9.82 -35.75
N GLN A 582 23.98 10.15 -34.68
CA GLN A 582 25.11 11.07 -34.78
C GLN A 582 26.06 10.97 -33.57
N ARG A 583 27.28 10.55 -33.88
CA ARG A 583 28.49 10.67 -33.08
C ARG A 583 28.88 12.15 -32.94
N ARG A 584 29.32 12.56 -31.76
CA ARG A 584 30.29 13.66 -31.55
C ARG A 584 30.87 13.50 -30.14
N LEU A 585 32.05 12.91 -30.02
CA LEU A 585 33.35 13.60 -29.91
C LEU A 585 33.52 14.33 -28.57
N LEU A 586 34.31 13.68 -27.71
CA LEU A 586 34.99 14.24 -26.54
C LEU A 586 35.81 15.49 -26.90
N PRO A 587 36.14 16.30 -25.88
CA PRO A 587 37.55 16.59 -25.69
C PRO A 587 38.03 16.27 -24.27
N HIS A 588 39.18 15.61 -24.23
CA HIS A 588 40.07 15.47 -23.08
C HIS A 588 40.36 16.84 -22.44
N GLN A 589 40.21 16.92 -21.11
CA GLN A 589 41.00 17.85 -20.31
C GLN A 589 41.73 17.09 -19.21
N HIS A 590 43.03 17.38 -19.17
CA HIS A 590 44.06 16.89 -18.29
C HIS A 590 43.98 17.69 -16.98
N TRP A 591 43.79 17.03 -15.84
CA TRP A 591 44.10 17.62 -14.53
C TRP A 591 44.70 16.55 -13.63
N GLY A 592 45.99 16.71 -13.34
CA GLY A 592 46.67 16.04 -12.24
C GLY A 592 46.17 16.61 -10.92
N GLY A 593 45.93 15.72 -9.96
CA GLY A 593 45.53 16.06 -8.59
C GLY A 593 45.96 14.94 -7.66
N GLN A 594 46.86 15.26 -6.75
CA GLN A 594 47.50 14.38 -5.78
C GLN A 594 46.46 13.77 -4.81
N LEU A 595 46.57 12.47 -4.58
CA LEU A 595 45.85 11.73 -3.53
C LEU A 595 46.47 12.03 -2.15
N PRO A 596 45.68 12.42 -1.13
CA PRO A 596 46.05 12.21 0.25
C PRO A 596 45.60 10.80 0.69
N ARG A 597 46.56 10.01 1.19
CA ARG A 597 46.31 8.76 1.91
C ARG A 597 45.56 9.08 3.22
N LEU A 598 44.45 8.37 3.46
CA LEU A 598 43.81 8.27 4.77
C LEU A 598 43.83 6.80 5.26
N PRO A 599 43.87 6.56 6.58
CA PRO A 599 44.29 5.30 7.17
C PRO A 599 43.17 4.25 7.26
N HIS A 600 43.56 2.98 7.16
CA HIS A 600 42.72 1.81 7.40
C HIS A 600 42.16 1.79 8.85
N PRO A 601 40.86 1.44 9.05
CA PRO A 601 40.36 1.04 10.35
C PRO A 601 40.76 -0.42 10.66
N ARG A 602 41.31 -0.64 11.85
CA ARG A 602 41.60 -1.97 12.41
C ARG A 602 40.29 -2.67 12.78
N LEU A 603 40.15 -3.91 12.34
CA LEU A 603 39.17 -4.88 12.85
C LEU A 603 39.52 -5.29 14.29
N PRO A 604 38.56 -5.41 15.22
CA PRO A 604 38.73 -6.20 16.43
C PRO A 604 38.45 -7.68 16.14
N GLY A 605 39.30 -8.56 16.67
CA GLY A 605 39.25 -10.01 16.50
C GLY A 605 38.12 -10.70 17.29
N PRO A 606 37.95 -12.01 17.07
CA PRO A 606 36.78 -12.77 17.52
C PRO A 606 36.88 -13.17 19.00
N HIS A 607 35.71 -13.27 19.63
CA HIS A 607 35.50 -13.96 20.91
C HIS A 607 35.45 -15.47 20.73
#